data_AF-A0A1V3JRR8-F1
#
_entry.id   AF-A0A1V3JRR8-F1
#
_cell.length_a   1.000
_cell.length_b   1.000
_cell.length_c   1.000
_cell.angle_alpha   90.00
_cell.angle_beta   90.00
_cell.angle_gamma   90.00
#
_symmetry.space_group_name_H-M   'P 1'
#
loop_
_entity.id
_entity.type
_entity.pdbx_description
1 polymer ?
#
loop_
_entity_poly.entity_id
_entity_poly.type
_entity_poly.pdbx_seq_one_letter_code
_entity_poly.pdbx_strand_id
1 'polypeptide(L)' 'MREQMIRVAYALRREGVQIVESKDGRFPMMVVMNPSRRLKQKSVQMTTYSQGVRRVRNVADEQGVTVYW' A
#
# COMPACT_ATOMS: atom_id res chain seq x y z
N MET A 1 11.17 -9.58 7.70
CA MET A 1 10.18 -8.58 7.26
C MET A 1 10.81 -7.43 6.45
N ARG A 2 11.87 -6.78 6.94
CA ARG A 2 12.51 -5.67 6.20
C ARG A 2 12.92 -6.00 4.75
N GLU A 3 13.50 -7.17 4.50
CA GLU A 3 13.87 -7.62 3.14
C GLU A 3 12.66 -7.81 2.20
N GLN A 4 11.53 -8.25 2.74
CA GLN A 4 10.28 -8.41 2.01
C GLN A 4 9.71 -7.06 1.63
N MET A 5 9.74 -6.10 2.57
CA MET A 5 9.37 -4.70 2.33
C MET A 5 10.23 -4.08 1.22
N ILE A 6 11.55 -4.31 1.24
CA ILE A 6 12.47 -3.84 0.19
C ILE A 6 12.13 -4.48 -1.16
N ARG A 7 11.89 -5.79 -1.21
CA ARG A 7 11.49 -6.49 -2.46
C ARG A 7 10.20 -5.94 -3.05
N VAL A 8 9.18 -5.75 -2.22
CA VAL A 8 7.91 -5.15 -2.62
C VAL A 8 8.13 -3.73 -3.12
N ALA A 9 8.90 -2.92 -2.40
CA ALA A 9 9.20 -1.54 -2.83
C ALA A 9 9.88 -1.49 -4.21
N TYR A 10 10.82 -2.39 -4.47
CA TYR A 10 11.47 -2.49 -5.79
C TYR A 10 10.49 -2.91 -6.88
N ALA A 11 9.63 -3.90 -6.63
CA ALA A 11 8.63 -4.33 -7.60
C ALA A 11 7.65 -3.20 -7.94
N LEU A 12 7.14 -2.50 -6.92
CA LEU A 12 6.26 -1.35 -7.08
C LEU A 12 6.91 -0.23 -7.92
N ARG A 13 8.17 0.11 -7.64
CA ARG A 13 8.91 1.12 -8.42
C ARG A 13 9.09 0.73 -9.88
N ARG A 14 9.32 -0.55 -10.19
CA ARG A 14 9.39 -1.04 -11.58
C ARG A 14 8.07 -0.89 -12.33
N GLU A 15 6.96 -0.91 -11.61
CA GLU A 15 5.62 -0.66 -12.16
C GLU A 15 5.28 0.84 -12.27
N GLY A 16 6.24 1.74 -11.98
CA GLY A 16 6.03 3.19 -11.98
C GLY A 16 5.29 3.72 -10.75
N VAL A 17 5.11 2.90 -9.72
CA VAL A 17 4.44 3.28 -8.47
C VAL A 17 5.41 4.05 -7.59
N GLN A 18 4.98 5.21 -7.11
CA GLN A 18 5.76 6.05 -6.22
C GLN A 18 5.43 5.75 -4.76
N ILE A 19 6.44 5.46 -3.95
CA ILE A 19 6.27 5.19 -2.51
C ILE A 19 6.49 6.50 -1.77
N VAL A 20 5.49 6.96 -1.02
CA VAL A 20 5.52 8.21 -0.26
C VAL A 20 5.99 7.96 1.16
N GLU A 21 5.45 6.93 1.80
CA GLU A 21 5.76 6.58 3.18
C GLU A 21 5.82 5.07 3.30
N SER A 22 6.71 4.59 4.17
CA SER A 22 6.80 3.17 4.50
C SER A 22 6.95 3.01 6.01
N LYS A 23 6.13 2.13 6.59
CA LYS A 23 6.17 1.80 8.01
C LYS A 23 6.52 0.34 8.18
N ASP A 24 7.67 0.08 8.80
CA ASP A 24 8.09 -1.26 9.22
C ASP A 24 7.44 -1.62 10.57
N GLY A 25 7.25 -2.91 10.84
CA GLY A 25 6.60 -3.43 12.05
C GLY A 25 5.91 -4.76 11.83
N ARG A 26 5.14 -5.22 12.83
CA ARG A 26 4.38 -6.50 12.76
C ARG A 26 3.46 -6.59 11.54
N PHE A 27 2.95 -5.44 11.10
CA PHE A 27 2.14 -5.29 9.88
C PHE A 27 2.81 -4.21 9.02
N PRO A 28 3.69 -4.59 8.08
CA PRO A 28 4.40 -3.63 7.25
C PRO A 28 3.44 -2.95 6.26
N MET A 29 3.62 -1.64 6.08
CA MET A 29 2.72 -0.82 5.29
C MET A 29 3.44 0.18 4.39
N MET A 30 2.82 0.52 3.26
CA MET A 30 3.28 1.57 2.35
C MET A 30 2.14 2.46 1.87
N VAL A 31 2.40 3.77 1.89
CA VAL A 31 1.59 4.78 1.19
C VAL A 31 2.17 4.96 -0.19
N VAL A 32 1.32 4.86 -1.22
CA VAL A 32 1.77 5.01 -2.61
C VAL A 32 1.00 6.07 -3.38
N MET A 33 1.64 6.63 -4.40
CA MET A 33 1.03 7.44 -5.44
C MET A 33 1.19 6.74 -6.79
N ASN A 34 0.32 7.09 -7.73
CA ASN A 34 0.31 6.50 -9.07
C ASN A 34 0.28 4.96 -9.03
N PRO A 35 -0.70 4.34 -8.35
CA PRO A 35 -0.79 2.89 -8.27
C PRO A 35 -0.95 2.29 -9.67
N SER A 36 -0.25 1.17 -9.91
CA SER A 36 -0.28 0.48 -11.19
C SER A 36 -1.67 -0.06 -11.50
N ARG A 37 -1.94 -0.36 -12.78
CA ARG A 37 -3.21 -0.97 -13.19
C ARG A 37 -3.50 -2.27 -12.43
N ARG A 38 -2.46 -3.07 -12.18
CA ARG A 38 -2.54 -4.32 -11.41
C ARG A 38 -2.98 -4.07 -9.97
N LEU A 39 -2.38 -3.09 -9.30
CA LEU A 39 -2.77 -2.72 -7.93
C LEU A 39 -4.21 -2.22 -7.87
N LYS A 40 -4.63 -1.38 -8.80
CA LYS A 40 -6.02 -0.88 -8.87
C LYS A 40 -7.04 -2.00 -9.04
N GLN A 41 -6.72 -3.02 -9.84
CA GLN A 41 -7.60 -4.18 -10.05
C GLN A 41 -7.67 -5.10 -8.82
N LYS A 42 -6.56 -5.22 -8.08
CA LYS A 42 -6.46 -6.05 -6.88
C LYS A 42 -6.97 -5.34 -5.62
N SER A 43 -7.05 -4.02 -5.64
CA SER A 43 -7.40 -3.25 -4.45
C SER A 43 -8.85 -3.39 -4.05
N VAL A 44 -9.06 -3.31 -2.74
CA VAL A 44 -10.38 -3.16 -2.12
C VAL A 44 -10.51 -1.77 -1.54
N GLN A 45 -11.71 -1.21 -1.60
CA GLN A 45 -12.01 0.07 -0.97
C GLN A 45 -12.26 -0.16 0.53
N MET A 46 -11.39 0.40 1.37
CA MET A 46 -11.53 0.37 2.81
C MET A 46 -12.10 1.69 3.30
N THR A 47 -13.26 1.62 3.96
CA THR A 47 -13.83 2.76 4.69
C THR A 47 -13.46 2.63 6.16
N THR A 48 -12.73 3.62 6.69
CA THR A 48 -12.38 3.70 8.10
C THR A 48 -13.05 4.91 8.73
N TYR A 49 -13.68 4.73 9.89
CA TYR A 49 -14.19 5.81 10.71
C TYR A 49 -13.17 6.10 11.80
N SER A 50 -12.60 7.31 11.80
CA SER A 50 -11.64 7.73 12.83
C SER A 50 -11.99 9.15 13.27
N GLN A 51 -12.16 9.34 14.58
CA GLN A 51 -12.54 10.63 15.18
C GLN A 51 -13.78 11.27 14.53
N GLY A 52 -14.80 10.46 14.19
CA GLY A 52 -16.02 10.93 13.52
C GLY A 52 -15.86 11.25 12.03
N VAL A 53 -14.64 11.19 11.47
CA VAL A 53 -14.38 11.43 10.06
C VAL A 53 -14.34 10.10 9.30
N ARG A 54 -15.16 9.99 8.26
CA ARG A 54 -15.12 8.89 7.29
C ARG A 54 -13.93 9.09 6.36
N ARG A 55 -12.97 8.16 6.38
CA ARG A 55 -11.86 8.10 5.42
C ARG A 55 -12.06 6.90 4.50
N VAL A 56 -11.98 7.13 3.21
CA VAL A 56 -12.06 6.09 2.19
C VAL A 56 -10.68 5.98 1.55
N ARG A 57 -10.10 4.79 1.54
CA ARG A 57 -8.79 4.49 0.93
C ARG A 57 -8.88 3.23 0.11
N ASN A 58 -8.07 3.11 -0.92
CA ASN A 58 -7.90 1.83 -1.61
C ASN A 58 -6.72 1.10 -0.96
N VAL A 59 -6.88 -0.21 -0.78
CA VAL A 59 -5.90 -1.05 -0.11
C VAL A 59 -5.65 -2.29 -0.94
N ALA A 60 -4.39 -2.68 -1.12
CA ALA A 60 -3.98 -3.93 -1.72
C ALA A 60 -2.95 -4.62 -0.83
N ASP A 61 -2.99 -5.94 -0.73
CA ASP A 61 -1.91 -6.72 -0.12
C ASP A 61 -0.88 -7.11 -1.19
N GLU A 62 0.38 -6.75 -0.98
CA GLU A 62 1.48 -7.16 -1.84
C GLU A 62 2.48 -7.99 -1.05
N GLN A 63 2.36 -9.31 -1.20
CA GLN A 63 3.21 -10.28 -0.52
C GLN A 63 3.25 -10.00 0.99
N GLY A 64 2.11 -9.80 1.66
CA GLY A 64 2.07 -9.52 3.11
C GLY A 64 2.48 -8.11 3.52
N VAL A 65 2.70 -7.20 2.57
CA VAL A 65 2.85 -5.75 2.81
C VAL A 65 1.57 -5.06 2.38
N THR A 66 0.95 -4.32 3.29
CA THR A 66 -0.26 -3.57 2.98
C THR A 66 0.10 -2.28 2.26
N VAL A 67 -0.41 -2.11 1.04
CA VAL A 67 -0.21 -0.92 0.21
C VAL A 67 -1.52 -0.16 0.14
N TYR A 68 -1.51 1.15 0.40
CA TYR A 68 -2.71 1.98 0.30
C TYR A 68 -2.46 3.33 -0.36
N TRP A 69 -3.53 3.85 -0.97
CA TRP A 69 -3.59 5.17 -1.62
C TRP A 69 -5.00 5.75 -1.53
#